data_AF-A0A433T2I1-F1
#
_entry.id   AF-A0A433T2I1-F1
#
_cell.length_a   1.000
_cell.length_b   1.000
_cell.length_c   1.000
_cell.angle_alpha   90.00
_cell.angle_beta   90.00
_cell.angle_gamma   90.00
#
_symmetry.space_group_name_H-M   'P 1'
#
loop_
_entity.id
_entity.type
_entity.pdbx_description
1 polymer ?
#
loop_
_entity_poly.entity_id
_entity_poly.type
_entity_poly.pdbx_seq_one_letter_code
_entity_poly.pdbx_strand_id
1 'polypeptide(L)'
;MDGQSEHELKASSKETVFLFKSPKESEHDKFTEVLKHAGFACANIPVLSFQFVNQEDLKSNLSAIHLFSAIIFTSVRAVEAVKNVIQDIEDNLSIYNLQSFAVGHTTVEA
;
A
#
# COMPACT_ATOMS: atom_id res chain seq x y z
N MET A 1 9.30 64.00 -9.81
CA MET A 1 10.13 63.06 -10.57
C MET A 1 10.14 61.78 -9.77
N ASP A 2 9.26 60.87 -10.19
CA ASP A 2 8.81 59.71 -9.45
C ASP A 2 9.93 58.66 -9.35
N GLY A 3 10.39 58.44 -8.12
CA GLY A 3 11.21 57.28 -7.78
C GLY A 3 10.31 56.09 -7.49
N GLN A 4 9.87 55.39 -8.54
CA GLN A 4 9.25 54.08 -8.38
C GLN A 4 10.35 53.10 -7.97
N SER A 5 10.33 52.71 -6.69
CA SER A 5 11.17 51.66 -6.15
C SER A 5 10.69 50.32 -6.70
N GLU A 6 11.60 49.64 -7.35
CA GLU A 6 11.43 48.31 -7.95
C GLU A 6 11.08 47.32 -6.83
N HIS A 7 9.82 46.89 -6.79
CA HIS A 7 9.41 45.74 -6.01
C HIS A 7 9.97 44.48 -6.69
N GLU A 8 11.20 44.09 -6.34
CA GLU A 8 11.74 42.77 -6.64
C GLU A 8 10.88 41.70 -5.96
N LEU A 9 9.96 41.12 -6.73
CA LEU A 9 9.31 39.86 -6.40
C LEU A 9 10.37 38.75 -6.44
N LYS A 10 11.08 38.54 -5.33
CA LYS A 10 11.86 37.31 -5.15
C LYS A 10 10.91 36.14 -5.25
N ALA A 11 11.00 35.38 -6.33
CA ALA A 11 10.34 34.09 -6.46
C ALA A 11 10.76 33.24 -5.25
N SER A 12 9.84 33.02 -4.31
CA SER A 12 10.07 32.09 -3.21
C SER A 12 10.17 30.70 -3.81
N SER A 13 11.40 30.21 -4.00
CA SER A 13 11.64 28.87 -4.51
C SER A 13 11.09 27.87 -3.50
N LYS A 14 10.02 27.18 -3.86
CA LYS A 14 9.49 26.09 -3.02
C LYS A 14 10.54 24.99 -2.90
N GLU A 15 10.85 24.61 -1.67
CA GLU A 15 11.67 23.44 -1.40
C GLU A 15 10.97 22.19 -1.97
N THR A 16 11.74 21.33 -2.63
CA THR A 16 11.23 20.12 -3.28
C THR A 16 11.46 18.90 -2.39
N VAL A 17 10.38 18.16 -2.14
CA VAL A 17 10.39 16.90 -1.39
C VAL A 17 10.25 15.73 -2.36
N PHE A 18 11.19 14.79 -2.29
CA PHE A 18 11.13 13.54 -3.03
C PHE A 18 10.53 12.43 -2.16
N LEU A 19 9.46 11.82 -2.65
CA LEU A 19 8.73 10.76 -1.97
C LEU A 19 9.08 9.42 -2.60
N PHE A 20 9.96 8.66 -1.95
CA PHE A 20 10.33 7.30 -2.34
C PHE A 20 9.38 6.30 -1.69
N LYS A 21 8.34 5.90 -2.42
CA LYS A 21 7.27 5.05 -1.86
C LYS A 21 6.77 4.06 -2.90
N SER A 22 6.00 3.06 -2.47
CA SER A 22 5.29 2.19 -3.41
C SER A 22 4.26 2.99 -4.21
N PRO A 23 4.00 2.61 -5.47
CA PRO A 23 2.82 3.05 -6.20
C PRO A 23 1.59 2.78 -5.33
N LYS A 24 0.74 3.79 -5.14
CA LYS A 24 -0.60 3.58 -4.57
C LYS A 24 -1.55 3.31 -5.73
N GLU A 25 -2.53 2.46 -5.49
CA GLU A 25 -3.63 2.22 -6.42
C GLU A 25 -4.70 3.32 -6.33
N SER A 26 -4.71 4.11 -5.25
CA SER A 26 -5.62 5.24 -5.05
C SER A 26 -5.07 6.54 -5.65
N GLU A 27 -5.93 7.32 -6.32
CA GLU A 27 -5.61 8.65 -6.88
C GLU A 27 -5.16 9.67 -5.80
N HIS A 28 -5.56 9.47 -4.54
CA HIS A 28 -5.27 10.39 -3.44
C HIS A 28 -4.06 9.95 -2.60
N ASP A 29 -2.92 10.64 -2.80
CA ASP A 29 -1.76 10.46 -1.96
C ASP A 29 -1.69 11.47 -0.81
N LYS A 30 -2.17 11.05 0.36
CA LYS A 30 -2.14 11.82 1.62
C LYS A 30 -0.80 12.51 1.91
N PHE A 31 0.35 11.89 1.60
CA PHE A 31 1.66 12.53 1.83
C PHE A 31 1.87 13.72 0.90
N THR A 32 1.63 13.51 -0.40
CA THR A 32 1.71 14.58 -1.40
C THR A 32 0.74 15.71 -1.07
N GLU A 33 -0.48 15.39 -0.64
CA GLU A 33 -1.49 16.38 -0.25
C GLU A 33 -1.01 17.21 0.94
N VAL A 34 -0.63 16.58 2.06
CA VAL A 34 -0.19 17.28 3.27
C VAL A 34 1.02 18.17 3.00
N LEU A 35 2.01 17.67 2.24
CA LEU A 35 3.22 18.44 1.93
C LEU A 35 2.94 19.62 0.99
N LYS A 36 2.07 19.45 -0.01
CA LYS A 36 1.65 20.57 -0.88
C LYS A 36 0.89 21.64 -0.09
N HIS A 37 0.01 21.25 0.83
CA HIS A 37 -0.68 22.19 1.73
C HIS A 37 0.30 22.95 2.64
N ALA A 38 1.41 22.32 3.03
CA ALA A 38 2.48 22.96 3.79
C ALA A 38 3.42 23.84 2.93
N GLY A 39 3.19 23.96 1.62
CA GLY A 39 3.94 24.85 0.73
C GLY A 39 5.08 24.20 -0.05
N PHE A 40 5.32 22.90 0.09
CA PHE A 40 6.37 22.18 -0.61
C PHE A 40 5.98 21.82 -2.06
N ALA A 41 6.98 21.75 -2.94
CA ALA A 41 6.85 21.01 -4.20
C ALA A 41 7.11 19.52 -3.91
N CYS A 42 6.37 18.60 -4.54
CA CYS A 42 6.49 17.16 -4.29
C CYS A 42 6.71 16.39 -5.58
N ALA A 43 7.68 15.47 -5.57
CA ALA A 43 7.93 14.52 -6.65
C ALA A 43 7.86 13.08 -6.11
N ASN A 44 6.95 12.26 -6.65
CA ASN A 44 6.82 10.85 -6.28
C ASN A 44 7.77 10.00 -7.14
N ILE A 45 8.61 9.21 -6.47
CA ILE A 45 9.51 8.25 -7.11
C ILE A 45 9.07 6.84 -6.66
N PRO A 46 8.46 6.05 -7.55
CA PRO A 46 8.07 4.69 -7.22
C PRO A 46 9.32 3.82 -7.08
N VAL A 47 9.56 3.29 -5.88
CA VAL A 47 10.76 2.47 -5.58
C VAL A 47 10.47 1.00 -5.33
N LEU A 48 9.19 0.63 -5.32
CA LEU A 48 8.74 -0.75 -5.11
C LEU A 48 7.79 -1.15 -6.23
N SER A 49 7.95 -2.37 -6.71
CA SER A 49 6.97 -3.08 -7.52
C SER A 49 6.58 -4.36 -6.78
N PHE A 50 5.33 -4.79 -6.94
CA PHE A 50 4.83 -5.99 -6.29
C PHE A 50 4.24 -6.94 -7.32
N GLN A 51 4.41 -8.24 -7.08
CA GLN A 51 3.80 -9.31 -7.87
C GLN A 51 3.42 -10.47 -6.96
N PHE A 52 2.26 -11.06 -7.22
CA PHE A 52 1.85 -12.32 -6.62
C PHE A 52 2.61 -13.48 -7.26
N VAL A 53 3.28 -14.27 -6.43
CA VAL A 53 4.06 -15.45 -6.85
C VAL A 53 3.54 -16.71 -6.14
N ASN A 54 3.93 -17.90 -6.60
CA ASN A 54 3.64 -19.19 -5.97
C ASN A 54 2.14 -19.42 -5.67
N GLN A 55 1.25 -18.96 -6.56
CA GLN A 55 -0.20 -19.02 -6.35
C GLN A 55 -0.71 -20.48 -6.31
N GLU A 56 -0.15 -21.36 -7.13
CA GLU A 56 -0.50 -22.79 -7.12
C GLU A 56 -0.07 -23.50 -5.83
N ASP A 57 1.12 -23.16 -5.30
CA ASP A 57 1.58 -23.70 -4.02
C ASP A 57 0.72 -23.19 -2.86
N LEU A 58 0.35 -21.91 -2.90
CA LEU A 58 -0.57 -21.33 -1.92
C LEU A 58 -1.92 -22.04 -1.95
N LYS A 59 -2.49 -22.23 -3.15
CA LYS A 59 -3.75 -22.95 -3.35
C LYS A 59 -3.68 -24.38 -2.85
N SER A 60 -2.58 -25.09 -3.10
CA SER A 60 -2.35 -26.45 -2.63
C SER A 60 -2.30 -26.53 -1.10
N ASN A 61 -1.58 -25.61 -0.46
CA ASN A 61 -1.53 -25.52 1.00
C ASN A 61 -2.88 -25.16 1.63
N LEU A 62 -3.63 -24.24 1.02
CA LEU A 62 -4.98 -23.87 1.46
C LEU A 62 -6.00 -24.99 1.24
N SER A 63 -5.82 -25.83 0.22
CA SER A 63 -6.66 -27.02 0.02
C SER A 63 -6.38 -28.09 1.08
N ALA A 64 -5.17 -28.08 1.66
CA ALA A 64 -4.77 -28.91 2.78
C ALA A 64 -4.80 -28.17 4.13
N ILE A 65 -5.69 -27.16 4.29
CA ILE A 65 -5.66 -26.25 5.45
C ILE A 65 -5.80 -26.96 6.81
N HIS A 66 -6.45 -28.13 6.83
CA HIS A 66 -6.61 -28.99 8.01
C HIS A 66 -5.28 -29.49 8.60
N LEU A 67 -4.17 -29.41 7.86
CA LEU A 67 -2.83 -29.74 8.34
C LEU A 67 -2.21 -28.61 9.19
N PHE A 68 -2.83 -27.44 9.23
CA PHE A 68 -2.36 -26.27 9.95
C PHE A 68 -3.28 -25.94 11.12
N SER A 69 -2.71 -25.49 12.24
CA SER A 69 -3.48 -25.05 13.40
C SER A 69 -3.92 -23.59 13.29
N ALA A 70 -3.21 -22.78 12.50
CA ALA A 70 -3.45 -21.36 12.35
C ALA A 70 -2.81 -20.80 11.07
N ILE A 71 -3.23 -19.61 10.67
CA ILE A 71 -2.61 -18.79 9.62
C ILE A 71 -2.20 -17.42 10.19
N ILE A 72 -1.09 -16.88 9.69
CA ILE A 72 -0.56 -15.58 10.11
C ILE A 72 -0.43 -14.67 8.89
N PHE A 73 -1.12 -13.52 8.93
CA PHE A 73 -1.03 -12.47 7.92
C PHE A 73 -0.17 -11.30 8.41
N THR A 74 0.97 -11.11 7.78
CA THR A 74 1.91 -10.02 8.15
C THR A 74 1.81 -8.81 7.23
N SER A 75 0.98 -8.86 6.19
CA SER A 75 0.73 -7.75 5.28
C SER A 75 -0.63 -7.89 4.60
N VAL A 76 -1.21 -6.74 4.21
CA VAL A 76 -2.42 -6.67 3.36
C VAL A 76 -2.28 -7.54 2.11
N ARG A 77 -1.10 -7.51 1.48
CA ARG A 77 -0.83 -8.30 0.27
C ARG A 77 -0.92 -9.81 0.50
N ALA A 78 -0.60 -10.30 1.69
CA ALA A 78 -0.77 -11.72 2.00
C ALA A 78 -2.27 -12.11 2.10
N VAL A 79 -3.11 -11.22 2.64
CA VAL A 79 -4.56 -11.41 2.68
C VAL A 79 -5.15 -11.40 1.27
N GLU A 80 -4.75 -10.44 0.44
CA GLU A 80 -5.15 -10.36 -0.97
C GLU A 80 -4.74 -11.61 -1.77
N ALA A 81 -3.52 -12.13 -1.55
CA ALA A 81 -3.06 -13.36 -2.20
C ALA A 81 -3.98 -14.55 -1.90
N VAL A 82 -4.39 -14.72 -0.63
CA VAL A 82 -5.35 -15.76 -0.25
C VAL A 82 -6.72 -15.51 -0.89
N LYS A 83 -7.21 -14.26 -0.88
CA LYS A 83 -8.50 -13.92 -1.52
C LYS A 83 -8.52 -14.21 -3.03
N ASN A 84 -7.39 -14.06 -3.70
CA ASN A 84 -7.29 -14.34 -5.13
C ASN A 84 -7.41 -15.83 -5.45
N VAL A 85 -6.82 -16.70 -4.63
CA VAL A 85 -6.80 -18.16 -4.91
C VAL A 85 -7.93 -18.94 -4.25
N ILE A 86 -8.53 -18.41 -3.17
CA ILE A 86 -9.56 -19.12 -2.39
C ILE A 86 -10.85 -19.38 -3.19
N GLN A 87 -11.11 -18.58 -4.23
CA GLN A 87 -12.28 -18.74 -5.10
C GLN A 87 -12.22 -20.05 -5.90
N ASP A 88 -11.02 -20.58 -6.14
CA ASP A 88 -10.81 -21.78 -6.93
C ASP A 88 -10.64 -23.05 -6.07
N ILE A 89 -10.95 -22.99 -4.77
CA ILE A 89 -10.87 -24.10 -3.82
C ILE A 89 -12.28 -24.62 -3.51
N GLU A 90 -12.53 -25.92 -3.74
CA GLU A 90 -13.86 -26.53 -3.54
C GLU A 90 -14.38 -26.43 -2.10
N ASP A 91 -13.55 -26.76 -1.10
CA ASP A 91 -13.88 -26.56 0.33
C ASP A 91 -13.11 -25.37 0.90
N ASN A 92 -13.61 -24.17 0.61
CA ASN A 92 -13.04 -22.95 1.18
C ASN A 92 -13.55 -22.60 2.58
N LEU A 93 -14.60 -23.27 3.07
CA LEU A 93 -15.21 -22.98 4.37
C LEU A 93 -14.26 -23.31 5.52
N SER A 94 -13.48 -24.38 5.38
CA SER A 94 -12.46 -24.79 6.34
C SER A 94 -11.41 -23.69 6.57
N ILE A 95 -11.11 -22.87 5.55
CA ILE A 95 -10.14 -21.77 5.63
C ILE A 95 -10.67 -20.64 6.52
N TYR A 96 -11.97 -20.31 6.42
CA TYR A 96 -12.59 -19.27 7.24
C TYR A 96 -12.73 -19.66 8.72
N ASN A 97 -12.71 -20.96 9.02
CA ASN A 97 -12.79 -21.47 10.39
C ASN A 97 -11.41 -21.59 11.06
N LEU A 98 -10.32 -21.39 10.31
CA LEU A 98 -8.97 -21.49 10.85
C LEU A 98 -8.65 -20.29 11.74
N GLN A 99 -7.98 -20.55 12.87
CA GLN A 99 -7.47 -19.50 13.73
C GLN A 99 -6.52 -18.58 12.93
N SER A 100 -6.86 -17.30 12.87
CA SER A 100 -6.14 -16.32 12.07
C SER A 100 -5.51 -15.24 12.95
N PHE A 101 -4.23 -14.96 12.73
CA PHE A 101 -3.49 -13.87 13.36
C PHE A 101 -3.11 -12.84 12.30
N ALA A 102 -3.11 -11.56 12.64
CA ALA A 102 -2.70 -10.50 11.73
C ALA A 102 -1.84 -9.45 12.42
N VAL A 103 -0.89 -8.88 11.67
CA VAL A 103 -0.02 -7.80 12.14
C VAL A 103 -0.40 -6.49 11.45
N GLY A 104 -0.72 -5.48 12.28
CA GLY A 104 -1.09 -4.15 11.83
C GLY A 104 -2.58 -4.01 11.52
N HIS A 105 -3.13 -2.84 11.85
CA HIS A 105 -4.56 -2.54 11.70
C HIS A 105 -5.05 -2.74 10.26
N THR A 106 -4.29 -2.25 9.29
CA THR A 106 -4.66 -2.34 7.88
C THR A 106 -4.72 -3.78 7.37
N THR A 107 -3.88 -4.68 7.90
CA THR A 107 -3.93 -6.10 7.55
C THR A 107 -5.17 -6.80 8.13
N VAL A 108 -5.61 -6.39 9.32
CA VAL A 108 -6.83 -6.93 9.96
C VAL A 108 -8.10 -6.53 9.19
N GLU A 109 -8.13 -5.31 8.65
CA GLU A 109 -9.27 -4.79 7.88
C GLU A 109 -9.33 -5.28 6.43
N ALA A 110 -8.27 -5.91 5.95
CA ALA A 110 -8.07 -6.25 4.54
C ALA A 110 -9.05 -7.28 4.01
#